data_AF-A0A8H3L1G8-F1
#
_entry.id   AF-A0A8H3L1G8-F1
#
_cell.length_a   1.000
_cell.length_b   1.000
_cell.length_c   1.000
_cell.angle_alpha   90.00
_cell.angle_beta   90.00
_cell.angle_gamma   90.00
#
_symmetry.space_group_name_H-M   'P 1'
#
loop_
_entity.id
_entity.type
_entity.pdbx_description
1 polymer ?
#
loop_
_entity_poly.entity_id
_entity_poly.type
_entity_poly.pdbx_seq_one_letter_code
_entity_poly.pdbx_strand_id
1 'polypeptide(L)'
;MPRSEKQRRWESSEILDILNYLFINFDMCNSVYSKVHNMIKVMDDFLLTGKKGSNTCDILWQNKKVRDLVKEMCYKTKERKREKEPTKDYMESVNNITNKASTSQVDVPQMPFSIEAVNEIYDEQIKKVKEAEILASKSREIIETKSQEVRSLYEEISQRRSELVNLIELANSKLSELKEFSLNE
;
A
#
# COMPACT_ATOMS: atom_id res chain seq x y z
N MET A 1 -2.36 32.47 23.96
CA MET A 1 -1.68 31.78 22.84
C MET A 1 -1.10 30.47 23.35
N PRO A 2 -1.42 29.32 22.75
CA PRO A 2 -0.79 28.05 23.12
C PRO A 2 0.68 28.09 22.66
N ARG A 3 1.62 27.75 23.55
CA ARG A 3 3.04 27.65 23.20
C ARG A 3 3.25 26.44 22.29
N SER A 4 3.97 26.64 21.20
CA SER A 4 4.44 25.58 20.30
C SER A 4 5.24 24.52 21.10
N GLU A 5 4.76 23.29 21.10
CA GLU A 5 5.52 22.11 21.53
C GLU A 5 6.85 22.09 20.78
N LYS A 6 7.97 22.11 21.52
CA LYS A 6 9.30 22.05 20.92
C LYS A 6 9.46 20.70 20.25
N GLN A 7 9.70 20.70 18.94
CA GLN A 7 9.98 19.47 18.18
C GLN A 7 11.12 18.70 18.86
N ARG A 8 10.83 17.47 19.29
CA ARG A 8 11.84 16.55 19.83
C ARG A 8 12.87 16.29 18.74
N ARG A 9 14.14 16.54 19.06
CA ARG A 9 15.26 16.16 18.20
C ARG A 9 15.44 14.65 18.37
N TRP A 10 15.40 13.93 17.26
CA TRP A 10 15.56 12.49 17.21
C TRP A 10 17.04 12.14 17.39
N GLU A 11 17.32 11.06 18.11
CA GLU A 11 18.68 10.54 18.22
C GLU A 11 19.11 9.89 16.90
N SER A 12 20.40 9.89 16.61
CA SER A 12 20.92 9.39 15.32
C SER A 12 20.60 7.90 15.09
N SER A 13 20.49 7.12 16.16
CA SER A 13 20.07 5.71 16.11
C SER A 13 18.60 5.54 15.73
N GLU A 14 17.70 6.33 16.32
CA GLU A 14 16.26 6.29 16.00
C GLU A 14 16.01 6.65 14.52
N ILE A 15 16.75 7.63 14.00
CA ILE A 15 16.69 8.01 12.58
C ILE A 15 17.16 6.85 11.70
N LEU A 16 18.24 6.18 12.06
CA LEU A 16 18.82 5.10 11.27
C LEU A 16 17.90 3.88 11.21
N ASP A 17 17.25 3.55 12.34
CA ASP A 17 16.25 2.47 12.41
C ASP A 17 15.03 2.77 11.53
N ILE A 18 14.53 4.00 11.55
CA ILE A 18 13.41 4.42 10.70
C ILE A 18 13.80 4.38 9.22
N LEU A 19 14.97 4.90 8.86
CA LEU A 19 15.44 4.90 7.48
C LEU A 19 15.63 3.47 6.96
N ASN A 20 16.16 2.57 7.78
CA ASN A 20 16.34 1.17 7.41
C ASN A 20 14.99 0.46 7.24
N TYR A 21 14.03 0.71 8.14
CA TYR A 21 12.66 0.20 8.00
C TYR A 21 12.00 0.70 6.71
N LEU A 22 12.11 2.00 6.40
CA LEU A 22 11.57 2.57 5.17
C LEU A 22 12.23 1.99 3.92
N PHE A 23 13.55 1.81 3.95
CA PHE A 23 14.32 1.24 2.84
C PHE A 23 13.91 -0.21 2.55
N ILE A 24 13.85 -1.06 3.59
CA ILE A 24 13.42 -2.46 3.45
C ILE A 24 11.99 -2.55 2.91
N ASN A 25 11.07 -1.71 3.42
CA ASN A 25 9.69 -1.69 2.93
C ASN A 25 9.59 -1.22 1.48
N PHE A 26 10.39 -0.23 1.09
CA PHE A 26 10.43 0.24 -0.29
C PHE A 26 10.89 -0.86 -1.26
N ASP A 27 11.97 -1.57 -0.92
CA ASP A 27 12.49 -2.68 -1.72
C ASP A 27 11.49 -3.84 -1.81
N MET A 28 10.83 -4.17 -0.70
CA MET A 28 9.80 -5.21 -0.68
C MET A 28 8.61 -4.84 -1.57
N CYS A 29 8.12 -3.59 -1.47
CA CYS A 29 7.04 -3.07 -2.32
C CYS A 29 7.42 -3.14 -3.81
N ASN A 30 8.64 -2.75 -4.16
CA ASN A 30 9.13 -2.83 -5.55
C ASN A 30 9.21 -4.26 -6.07
N SER A 31 9.66 -5.20 -5.24
CA SER A 31 9.74 -6.62 -5.59
C SER A 31 8.36 -7.22 -5.83
N VAL A 32 7.40 -6.95 -4.94
CA VAL A 32 6.01 -7.41 -5.08
C VAL A 32 5.37 -6.77 -6.31
N TYR A 33 5.52 -5.45 -6.49
CA TYR A 33 4.99 -4.73 -7.64
C TYR A 33 5.51 -5.32 -8.95
N SER A 34 6.82 -5.55 -9.06
CA SER A 34 7.44 -6.09 -10.28
C SER A 34 6.90 -7.47 -10.64
N LYS A 35 6.67 -8.32 -9.63
CA LYS A 35 6.07 -9.65 -9.83
C LYS A 35 4.63 -9.54 -10.33
N VAL A 36 3.80 -8.73 -9.67
CA VAL A 36 2.40 -8.52 -10.07
C VAL A 36 2.32 -7.90 -11.47
N HIS A 37 3.17 -6.92 -11.77
CA HIS A 37 3.25 -6.29 -13.09
C HIS A 37 3.57 -7.31 -14.19
N ASN A 38 4.55 -8.18 -13.96
CA ASN A 38 4.88 -9.26 -14.90
C ASN A 38 3.71 -10.24 -15.08
N MET A 39 2.99 -10.58 -14.01
CA MET A 39 1.81 -11.46 -14.08
C MET A 39 0.68 -10.84 -14.90
N ILE A 40 0.43 -9.54 -14.73
CA ILE A 40 -0.55 -8.79 -15.55
C ILE A 40 -0.14 -8.86 -17.02
N LYS A 41 1.13 -8.57 -17.34
CA LYS A 41 1.63 -8.59 -18.72
C LYS A 41 1.44 -9.96 -19.38
N VAL A 42 1.85 -11.04 -18.70
CA VAL A 42 1.69 -12.42 -19.19
C VAL A 42 0.20 -12.78 -19.36
N MET A 43 -0.66 -12.36 -18.44
CA MET A 43 -2.10 -12.59 -18.55
C MET A 43 -2.72 -11.81 -19.72
N ASP A 44 -2.33 -10.55 -19.92
CA ASP A 44 -2.84 -9.74 -21.04
C ASP A 44 -2.43 -10.35 -22.39
N ASP A 45 -1.18 -10.79 -22.53
CA ASP A 45 -0.70 -11.50 -23.72
C ASP A 45 -1.47 -12.80 -23.96
N PHE A 46 -1.75 -13.57 -22.90
CA PHE A 46 -2.57 -14.77 -22.98
C PHE A 46 -4.02 -14.45 -23.40
N LEU A 47 -4.63 -13.39 -22.87
CA LEU A 47 -5.99 -12.99 -23.24
C LEU A 47 -6.08 -12.51 -24.69
N LEU A 48 -5.00 -11.97 -25.27
CA LEU A 48 -4.95 -11.54 -26.67
C LEU A 48 -4.66 -12.68 -27.64
N THR A 49 -3.74 -13.58 -27.27
CA THR A 49 -3.19 -14.59 -28.20
C THR A 49 -3.72 -16.00 -27.97
N GLY A 50 -4.35 -16.26 -26.82
CA GLY A 50 -4.74 -17.60 -26.35
C GLY A 50 -3.55 -18.50 -26.01
N LYS A 51 -2.31 -18.03 -26.17
CA LYS A 51 -1.09 -18.82 -25.96
C LYS A 51 -0.52 -18.56 -24.59
N LYS A 52 -0.23 -19.63 -23.85
CA LYS A 52 0.42 -19.55 -22.56
C LYS A 52 1.88 -19.11 -22.76
N GLY A 53 2.16 -17.85 -22.44
CA GLY A 53 3.52 -17.30 -22.44
C GLY A 53 4.38 -17.87 -21.30
N SER A 54 5.69 -17.81 -21.52
CA SER A 54 6.83 -18.22 -20.68
C SER A 54 6.58 -18.75 -19.27
N ASN A 55 7.36 -19.79 -18.93
CA ASN A 55 7.58 -20.44 -17.64
C ASN A 55 8.01 -19.50 -16.48
N THR A 56 8.16 -18.19 -16.73
CA THR A 56 8.52 -17.19 -15.72
C THR A 56 7.39 -16.85 -14.73
N CYS A 57 6.17 -17.37 -14.95
CA CYS A 57 4.97 -17.08 -14.13
C CYS A 57 4.23 -18.34 -13.68
N ASP A 58 4.95 -19.38 -13.23
CA ASP A 58 4.31 -20.63 -12.80
C ASP A 58 3.24 -20.42 -11.72
N ILE A 59 3.49 -19.53 -10.74
CA ILE A 59 2.53 -19.19 -9.68
C ILE A 59 1.18 -18.71 -10.24
N LEU A 60 1.19 -17.96 -11.36
CA LEU A 60 -0.01 -17.49 -12.04
C LEU A 60 -0.88 -18.66 -12.50
N TRP A 61 -0.25 -19.73 -12.97
CA TRP A 61 -0.94 -20.85 -13.58
C TRP A 61 -1.30 -21.93 -12.56
N GLN A 62 -0.45 -22.14 -11.55
CA GLN A 62 -0.67 -23.14 -10.50
C GLN A 62 -1.76 -22.69 -9.51
N ASN A 63 -1.89 -21.40 -9.23
CA ASN A 63 -2.84 -20.90 -8.25
C ASN A 63 -4.09 -20.29 -8.92
N LYS A 64 -5.24 -20.97 -8.77
CA LYS A 64 -6.52 -20.51 -9.34
C LYS A 64 -6.93 -19.13 -8.86
N LYS A 65 -6.84 -18.85 -7.55
CA LYS A 65 -7.25 -17.56 -6.99
C LYS A 65 -6.41 -16.41 -7.56
N VAL A 66 -5.10 -16.61 -7.63
CA VAL A 66 -4.17 -15.62 -8.19
C VAL A 66 -4.47 -15.39 -9.67
N ARG A 67 -4.70 -16.46 -10.44
CA ARG A 67 -5.08 -16.36 -11.85
C ARG A 67 -6.35 -15.55 -12.06
N ASP A 68 -7.40 -15.86 -11.30
CA ASP A 68 -8.71 -15.24 -11.43
C ASP A 68 -8.63 -13.74 -11.09
N LEU A 69 -7.89 -13.38 -10.03
CA LEU A 69 -7.63 -11.99 -9.64
C LEU A 69 -6.86 -11.23 -10.72
N VAL A 70 -5.75 -11.78 -11.22
CA VAL A 70 -4.95 -11.11 -12.27
C VAL A 70 -5.78 -10.94 -13.55
N LYS A 71 -6.62 -11.92 -13.89
CA LYS A 71 -7.54 -11.84 -15.03
C LYS A 71 -8.56 -10.72 -14.85
N GLU A 72 -9.16 -10.58 -13.67
CA GLU A 72 -10.08 -9.47 -13.33
C GLU A 72 -9.39 -8.11 -13.43
N MET A 73 -8.15 -7.99 -12.94
CA MET A 73 -7.39 -6.73 -13.05
C MET A 73 -7.13 -6.34 -14.51
N CYS A 74 -6.84 -7.31 -15.38
CA CYS A 74 -6.67 -7.06 -16.82
C CYS A 74 -7.97 -6.56 -17.46
N TYR A 75 -9.12 -7.16 -17.13
CA TYR A 75 -10.42 -6.70 -17.60
C TYR A 75 -10.73 -5.27 -17.15
N LYS A 76 -10.60 -4.99 -15.85
CA LYS A 76 -10.79 -3.63 -15.30
C LYS A 76 -9.86 -2.60 -15.95
N THR A 77 -8.63 -3.00 -16.28
CA THR A 77 -7.68 -2.12 -16.96
C THR A 77 -8.12 -1.83 -18.40
N LYS A 78 -8.72 -2.80 -19.11
CA LYS A 78 -9.29 -2.60 -20.44
C LYS A 78 -10.58 -1.77 -20.41
N GLU A 79 -11.46 -1.99 -19.44
CA GLU A 79 -12.67 -1.18 -19.24
C GLU A 79 -12.32 0.29 -19.02
N ARG A 80 -11.40 0.61 -18.11
CA ARG A 80 -10.91 1.98 -17.87
C ARG A 80 -10.26 2.63 -19.10
N LYS A 81 -9.75 1.85 -20.05
CA LYS A 81 -9.21 2.36 -21.32
C LYS A 81 -10.33 2.69 -22.32
N ARG A 82 -11.39 1.88 -22.35
CA ARG A 82 -12.56 2.09 -23.22
C ARG A 82 -13.44 3.25 -22.76
N GLU A 83 -13.61 3.43 -21.45
CA GLU A 83 -14.32 4.59 -20.88
C GLU A 83 -13.63 5.94 -21.20
N LYS A 84 -12.36 5.90 -21.61
CA LYS A 84 -11.57 7.08 -21.99
C LYS A 84 -11.48 7.27 -23.51
N GLU A 85 -12.02 6.37 -24.33
CA GLU A 85 -12.12 6.56 -25.77
C GLU A 85 -13.42 7.30 -26.12
N PRO A 86 -13.37 8.47 -26.79
CA PRO A 86 -14.59 9.13 -27.26
C PRO A 86 -15.24 8.27 -28.35
N THR A 87 -16.51 7.95 -28.17
CA THR A 87 -17.35 7.17 -29.09
C THR A 87 -17.37 7.83 -30.46
N LYS A 88 -16.78 7.17 -31.47
CA LYS A 88 -16.81 7.57 -32.89
C LYS A 88 -18.16 7.24 -33.56
N ASP A 89 -19.27 7.74 -33.02
CA ASP A 89 -20.62 7.43 -33.55
C ASP A 89 -21.33 8.63 -34.20
N TYR A 90 -20.57 9.68 -34.55
CA TYR A 90 -21.11 10.87 -35.21
C TYR A 90 -20.33 11.19 -36.48
N MET A 91 -20.47 10.34 -37.51
CA MET A 91 -19.92 10.68 -38.84
C MET A 91 -20.76 10.18 -40.01
N GLU A 92 -22.09 10.08 -39.86
CA GLU A 92 -22.99 9.72 -40.96
C GLU A 92 -24.27 10.56 -41.03
N SER A 93 -24.21 11.86 -40.70
CA SER A 93 -25.41 12.73 -40.83
C SER A 93 -25.17 14.20 -41.18
N VAL A 94 -24.10 14.55 -41.92
CA VAL A 94 -23.93 15.92 -42.41
C VAL A 94 -23.35 15.96 -43.82
N ASN A 95 -24.03 15.33 -44.79
CA ASN A 95 -23.68 15.46 -46.22
C ASN A 95 -24.68 16.29 -47.03
N ASN A 96 -25.50 17.13 -46.39
CA ASN A 96 -26.33 18.10 -47.09
C ASN A 96 -26.32 19.42 -46.33
N ILE A 97 -25.50 20.37 -46.77
CA ILE A 97 -25.89 21.78 -47.00
C ILE A 97 -24.75 22.44 -47.80
N THR A 98 -25.03 22.61 -49.08
CA THR A 98 -24.41 23.56 -49.99
C THR A 98 -24.49 24.97 -49.39
N ASN A 99 -23.37 25.68 -49.21
CA ASN A 99 -23.11 27.03 -49.74
C ASN A 99 -21.94 27.75 -49.06
N LYS A 100 -20.99 28.13 -49.91
CA LYS A 100 -19.95 29.18 -49.82
C LYS A 100 -20.00 30.15 -48.62
N ALA A 101 -18.92 30.18 -47.84
CA ALA A 101 -18.06 31.36 -47.64
C ALA A 101 -16.88 31.00 -46.72
N SER A 102 -15.66 31.32 -47.14
CA SER A 102 -14.45 31.23 -46.31
C SER A 102 -14.54 32.15 -45.10
N THR A 103 -14.29 31.61 -43.92
CA THR A 103 -13.54 32.30 -42.86
C THR A 103 -12.80 31.21 -42.09
N SER A 104 -11.47 31.25 -42.16
CA SER A 104 -10.60 30.36 -41.39
C SER A 104 -10.78 30.68 -39.91
N GLN A 105 -11.62 29.91 -39.21
CA GLN A 105 -11.57 29.83 -37.76
C GLN A 105 -11.10 28.43 -37.41
N VAL A 106 -9.95 28.39 -36.74
CA VAL A 106 -9.43 27.19 -36.11
C VAL A 106 -10.49 26.72 -35.12
N ASP A 107 -11.09 25.58 -35.41
CA ASP A 107 -12.07 24.92 -34.57
C ASP A 107 -11.35 24.40 -33.32
N VAL A 108 -11.27 25.27 -32.30
CA VAL A 108 -10.81 24.87 -30.97
C VAL A 108 -11.94 24.04 -30.36
N PRO A 109 -11.73 22.76 -30.02
CA PRO A 109 -12.76 21.95 -29.39
C PRO A 109 -13.24 22.65 -28.12
N GLN A 110 -14.48 23.14 -28.13
CA GLN A 110 -15.09 23.73 -26.95
C GLN A 110 -15.40 22.59 -25.98
N MET A 111 -14.49 22.39 -25.02
CA MET A 111 -14.64 21.37 -23.99
C MET A 111 -15.88 21.70 -23.12
N PRO A 112 -16.82 20.75 -22.91
CA PRO A 112 -18.02 21.03 -22.14
C PRO A 112 -17.70 20.97 -20.65
N PHE A 113 -17.16 22.06 -20.10
CA PHE A 113 -17.07 22.24 -18.66
C PHE A 113 -18.24 23.09 -18.21
N SER A 114 -19.32 22.46 -17.74
CA SER A 114 -20.32 23.19 -16.95
C SER A 114 -19.77 23.43 -15.55
N ILE A 115 -20.07 24.59 -14.99
CA ILE A 115 -19.71 24.94 -13.61
C ILE A 115 -20.36 23.93 -12.63
N GLU A 116 -21.56 23.44 -12.92
CA GLU A 116 -22.19 22.33 -12.19
C GLU A 116 -21.30 21.08 -12.12
N ALA A 117 -20.77 20.60 -13.26
CA ALA A 117 -19.96 19.38 -13.28
C ALA A 117 -18.66 19.54 -12.48
N VAL A 118 -18.07 20.74 -12.48
CA VAL A 118 -16.89 21.06 -11.66
C VAL A 118 -17.24 21.05 -10.17
N ASN A 119 -18.38 21.63 -9.79
CA ASN A 119 -18.84 21.64 -8.40
C ASN A 119 -19.16 20.23 -7.88
N GLU A 120 -19.83 19.39 -8.69
CA GLU A 120 -20.12 18.00 -8.32
C GLU A 120 -18.84 17.19 -8.07
N ILE A 121 -17.82 17.35 -8.93
CA ILE A 121 -16.50 16.72 -8.73
C ILE A 121 -15.87 17.23 -7.44
N TYR A 122 -15.93 18.53 -7.17
CA TYR A 122 -15.33 19.12 -5.98
C TYR A 122 -15.99 18.62 -4.69
N ASP A 123 -17.32 18.56 -4.65
CA ASP A 123 -18.09 18.04 -3.52
C ASP A 123 -17.81 16.55 -3.28
N GLU A 124 -17.70 15.75 -4.34
CA GLU A 124 -17.33 14.34 -4.23
C GLU A 124 -15.92 14.17 -3.66
N GLN A 125 -14.96 15.02 -4.07
CA GLN A 125 -13.61 14.99 -3.53
C GLN A 125 -13.55 15.41 -2.05
N ILE A 126 -14.32 16.43 -1.65
CA ILE A 126 -14.45 16.82 -0.25
C ILE A 126 -14.97 15.65 0.58
N LYS A 127 -15.99 14.95 0.09
CA LYS A 127 -16.56 13.79 0.77
C LYS A 127 -15.53 12.67 0.93
N LYS A 128 -14.81 12.32 -0.14
CA LYS A 128 -13.76 11.29 -0.12
C LYS A 128 -12.65 11.62 0.88
N VAL A 129 -12.22 12.89 0.95
CA VAL A 129 -11.21 13.34 1.91
C VAL A 129 -11.70 13.20 3.35
N LYS A 130 -12.95 13.60 3.65
CA LYS A 130 -13.53 13.44 4.98
C LYS A 130 -13.62 11.99 5.41
N GLU A 131 -14.03 11.09 4.51
CA GLU A 131 -14.09 9.65 4.79
C GLU A 131 -12.68 9.07 5.06
N ALA A 132 -11.68 9.48 4.28
CA ALA A 132 -10.30 9.09 4.49
C ALA A 132 -9.74 9.59 5.84
N GLU A 133 -10.10 10.81 6.26
CA GLU A 133 -9.68 11.38 7.54
C GLU A 133 -10.28 10.62 8.74
N ILE A 134 -11.56 10.25 8.65
CA ILE A 134 -12.23 9.41 9.67
C ILE A 134 -11.54 8.04 9.76
N LEU A 135 -11.27 7.41 8.60
CA LEU A 135 -10.61 6.11 8.57
C LEU A 135 -9.19 6.18 9.14
N ALA A 136 -8.42 7.21 8.78
CA ALA A 136 -7.07 7.43 9.29
C ALA A 136 -7.07 7.65 10.80
N SER A 137 -8.05 8.39 11.32
CA SER A 137 -8.21 8.62 12.77
C SER A 137 -8.49 7.32 13.53
N LYS A 138 -9.40 6.49 13.02
CA LYS A 138 -9.69 5.17 13.61
C LYS A 138 -8.49 4.23 13.55
N SER A 139 -7.77 4.22 12.42
CA SER A 139 -6.54 3.43 12.29
C SER A 139 -5.48 3.86 13.30
N ARG A 140 -5.32 5.17 13.52
CA ARG A 140 -4.35 5.71 14.49
C ARG A 140 -4.67 5.26 15.91
N GLU A 141 -5.94 5.32 16.31
CA GLU A 141 -6.39 4.87 17.63
C GLU A 141 -6.11 3.38 17.87
N ILE A 142 -6.37 2.54 16.86
CA ILE A 142 -6.10 1.09 16.94
C ILE A 142 -4.59 0.84 17.09
N ILE A 143 -3.77 1.52 16.29
CA ILE A 143 -2.30 1.39 16.34
C ILE A 143 -1.77 1.82 17.71
N GLU A 144 -2.24 2.96 18.25
CA GLU A 144 -1.82 3.45 19.55
C GLU A 144 -2.16 2.46 20.66
N THR A 145 -3.40 1.94 20.66
CA THR A 145 -3.84 0.94 21.63
C THR A 145 -2.97 -0.31 21.58
N LYS A 146 -2.71 -0.83 20.38
CA LYS A 146 -1.89 -2.03 20.18
C LYS A 146 -0.42 -1.80 20.55
N SER A 147 0.11 -0.62 20.24
CA SER A 147 1.46 -0.20 20.63
C SER A 147 1.63 -0.17 22.15
N GLN A 148 0.64 0.35 22.87
CA GLN A 148 0.65 0.36 24.33
C GLN A 148 0.60 -1.05 24.94
N GLU A 149 -0.21 -1.95 24.37
CA GLU A 149 -0.28 -3.36 24.78
C GLU A 149 1.09 -4.06 24.60
N VAL A 150 1.74 -3.86 23.45
CA VAL A 150 3.07 -4.40 23.16
C VAL A 150 4.12 -3.89 24.15
N ARG A 151 4.09 -2.60 24.48
CA ARG A 151 5.02 -1.98 25.45
C ARG A 151 4.87 -2.60 26.83
N SER A 152 3.63 -2.78 27.30
CA SER A 152 3.35 -3.41 28.60
C SER A 152 3.83 -4.87 28.65
N LEU A 153 3.57 -5.66 27.60
CA LEU A 153 4.05 -7.03 27.52
C LEU A 153 5.59 -7.12 27.49
N TYR A 154 6.24 -6.19 26.80
CA TYR A 154 7.69 -6.12 26.76
C TYR A 154 8.29 -5.87 28.15
N GLU A 155 7.72 -4.94 28.92
CA GLU A 155 8.14 -4.65 30.31
C GLU A 155 7.97 -5.87 31.21
N GLU A 156 6.84 -6.58 31.12
CA GLU A 156 6.57 -7.80 31.89
C GLU A 156 7.55 -8.92 31.55
N ILE A 157 7.84 -9.14 30.26
CA ILE A 157 8.85 -10.11 29.82
C ILE A 157 10.23 -9.72 30.34
N SER A 158 10.59 -8.44 30.26
CA SER A 158 11.87 -7.93 30.73
C SER A 158 12.05 -8.17 32.24
N GLN A 159 11.01 -7.88 33.02
CA GLN A 159 11.01 -8.12 34.47
C GLN A 159 11.19 -9.61 34.78
N ARG A 160 10.38 -10.49 34.17
CA ARG A 160 10.47 -11.94 34.37
C ARG A 160 11.86 -12.50 34.00
N ARG A 161 12.48 -11.97 32.95
CA ARG A 161 13.84 -12.37 32.57
C ARG A 161 14.86 -12.00 33.64
N SER A 162 14.74 -10.81 34.25
CA SER A 162 15.60 -10.41 35.36
C SER A 162 15.41 -11.30 36.58
N GLU A 163 14.17 -11.61 36.94
CA GLU A 163 13.86 -12.50 38.06
C GLU A 163 14.43 -13.91 37.85
N LEU A 164 14.33 -14.44 36.63
CA LEU A 164 14.89 -15.75 36.28
C LEU A 164 16.42 -15.77 36.39
N VAL A 165 17.11 -14.71 35.96
CA VAL A 165 18.56 -14.59 36.10
C VAL A 165 18.96 -14.64 37.58
N ASN A 166 18.29 -13.87 38.43
CA ASN A 166 18.57 -13.85 39.87
C ASN A 166 18.36 -15.24 40.51
N LEU A 167 17.31 -15.96 40.10
CA LEU A 167 17.06 -17.32 40.60
C LEU A 167 18.13 -18.32 40.16
N ILE A 168 18.60 -18.22 38.93
CA ILE A 168 19.69 -19.06 38.41
C ILE A 168 20.99 -18.79 39.19
N GLU A 169 21.32 -17.51 39.41
CA GLU A 169 22.49 -17.14 40.20
C GLU A 169 22.42 -17.68 41.63
N LEU A 170 21.27 -17.55 42.29
CA LEU A 170 21.05 -18.09 43.64
C LEU A 170 21.21 -19.62 43.67
N ALA A 171 20.65 -20.33 42.69
CA ALA A 171 20.76 -21.78 42.60
C ALA A 171 22.23 -22.22 42.38
N ASN A 172 22.96 -21.49 41.53
CA ASN A 172 24.38 -21.75 41.27
C ASN A 172 25.26 -21.50 42.50
N SER A 173 24.97 -20.45 43.28
CA SER A 173 25.65 -20.20 44.56
C SER A 173 25.48 -21.38 45.52
N LYS A 174 24.23 -21.81 45.74
CA LYS A 174 23.93 -22.96 46.62
C LYS A 174 24.58 -24.26 46.14
N LEU A 175 24.60 -24.50 44.84
CA LEU A 175 25.27 -25.67 44.26
C LEU A 175 26.78 -25.64 44.53
N SER A 176 27.39 -24.45 44.47
CA SER A 176 28.82 -24.27 44.74
C SER A 176 29.13 -24.52 46.22
N GLU A 177 28.33 -23.96 47.12
CA GLU A 177 28.44 -24.23 48.57
C GLU A 177 28.36 -25.74 48.86
N LEU A 178 27.37 -26.45 48.30
CA LEU A 178 27.22 -27.90 48.49
C LEU A 178 28.43 -28.71 47.98
N LYS A 179 29.04 -28.29 46.86
CA LYS A 179 30.25 -28.92 46.34
C LYS A 179 31.45 -28.71 47.26
N GLU A 180 31.59 -27.52 47.85
CA GLU A 180 32.66 -27.25 48.82
C GLU A 180 32.50 -28.10 50.09
N PHE A 181 31.27 -28.30 50.57
CA PHE A 181 31.03 -29.21 51.69
C PHE A 181 31.42 -30.66 51.37
N SER A 182 31.15 -31.14 50.16
CA SER A 182 31.47 -32.53 49.77
C SER A 182 32.96 -32.78 49.48
N LEU A 183 33.79 -31.74 49.35
CA LEU A 183 35.23 -31.84 49.09
C LEU A 183 36.09 -31.75 50.36
N ASN A 184 35.49 -31.32 51.48
CA ASN A 184 36.15 -31.11 52.76
C ASN A 184 35.88 -32.23 53.79
N GLU A 185 35.32 -33.36 53.35
CA GLU A 185 35.09 -34.60 54.10
C GLU A 185 36.03 -35.70 53.62
#